data_AF-A0A842HU36-F1
#
_entry.id   AF-A0A842HU36-F1
#
_cell.length_a   1.000
_cell.length_b   1.000
_cell.length_c   1.000
_cell.angle_alpha   90.00
_cell.angle_beta   90.00
_cell.angle_gamma   90.00
#
_symmetry.space_group_name_H-M   'P 1'
#
loop_
_entity.id
_entity.type
_entity.pdbx_description
1 polymer ?
#
loop_
_entity_poly.entity_id
_entity_poly.type
_entity_poly.pdbx_seq_one_letter_code
_entity_poly.pdbx_strand_id
1 'polypeptide(L)'
;MRNSLVSIALATAFAIPLAAAGADKGEGPETLAGPIGGEENDYWYDYLADIREAQQELDSDLARATDPEDARDAWDEYYGELADARSDYAGEMAERGIRDGIVIWGGDE
;
A
#
# COMPACT_ATOMS: atom_id res chain seq x y z
N MET A 1 -5.10 26.85 36.88
CA MET A 1 -5.76 25.71 36.20
C MET A 1 -4.99 25.38 34.95
N ARG A 2 -4.38 24.18 34.90
CA ARG A 2 -4.04 23.36 33.71
C ARG A 2 -2.91 22.38 34.06
N ASN A 3 -2.87 21.32 33.24
CA ASN A 3 -1.90 20.22 33.11
C ASN A 3 -2.33 18.95 33.86
N SER A 4 -3.21 18.12 33.27
CA SER A 4 -3.06 17.25 32.08
C SER A 4 -2.45 15.90 32.46
N LEU A 5 -3.29 14.87 32.32
CA LEU A 5 -2.99 13.46 32.48
C LEU A 5 -1.87 13.04 31.53
N VAL A 6 -0.84 12.38 32.05
CA VAL A 6 0.19 11.72 31.25
C VAL A 6 -0.38 10.38 30.79
N SER A 7 -0.63 10.26 29.50
CA SER A 7 -0.96 9.01 28.82
C SER A 7 0.21 8.03 28.93
N ILE A 8 -0.03 6.87 29.52
CA ILE A 8 0.88 5.73 29.38
C ILE A 8 0.49 5.04 28.06
N ALA A 9 1.19 5.38 26.98
CA ALA A 9 1.15 4.58 25.77
C ALA A 9 2.03 3.34 25.99
N LEU A 10 1.39 2.18 26.16
CA LEU A 10 2.05 0.89 26.20
C LEU A 10 2.42 0.51 24.76
N ALA A 11 3.66 0.76 24.35
CA ALA A 11 4.17 0.27 23.09
C ALA A 11 4.52 -1.22 23.24
N THR A 12 3.58 -2.11 22.92
CA THR A 12 3.88 -3.53 22.72
C THR A 12 4.51 -3.71 21.34
N ALA A 13 5.83 -3.77 21.29
CA ALA A 13 6.53 -4.28 20.12
C ALA A 13 6.35 -5.81 20.07
N PHE A 14 5.42 -6.29 19.23
CA PHE A 14 5.39 -7.71 18.88
C PHE A 14 6.51 -7.98 17.88
N ALA A 15 7.53 -8.73 18.33
CA ALA A 15 8.49 -9.34 17.43
C ALA A 15 7.77 -10.47 16.68
N ILE A 16 7.43 -10.23 15.41
CA ILE A 16 6.90 -11.27 14.52
C ILE A 16 8.04 -12.27 14.26
N PRO A 17 7.87 -13.58 14.53
CA PRO A 17 8.86 -14.57 14.17
C PRO A 17 8.96 -14.65 12.65
N LEU A 18 10.17 -14.50 12.13
CA LEU A 18 10.57 -14.62 10.71
C LEU A 18 10.47 -16.07 10.20
N ALA A 19 9.34 -16.75 10.46
CA ALA A 19 9.10 -18.13 10.06
C ALA A 19 8.07 -18.21 8.92
N ALA A 20 8.31 -17.42 7.87
CA ALA A 20 7.79 -17.64 6.53
C ALA A 20 8.88 -17.24 5.53
N ALA A 21 10.05 -17.86 5.68
CA ALA A 21 11.12 -17.79 4.70
C ALA A 21 10.71 -18.65 3.49
N GLY A 22 10.06 -18.07 2.49
CA GLY A 22 9.68 -18.80 1.29
C GLY A 22 8.81 -18.07 0.26
N ALA A 23 8.14 -16.98 0.62
CA ALA A 23 7.60 -16.09 -0.41
C ALA A 23 8.79 -15.39 -1.06
N ASP A 24 9.10 -15.82 -2.30
CA ASP A 24 9.83 -15.02 -3.26
C ASP A 24 9.40 -13.56 -3.07
N LYS A 25 10.36 -12.71 -2.73
CA LYS A 25 10.21 -11.25 -2.69
C LYS A 25 10.15 -10.77 -4.15
N GLY A 26 9.28 -11.39 -4.96
CA GLY A 26 8.90 -10.88 -6.24
C GLY A 26 8.37 -9.48 -6.00
N GLU A 27 8.83 -8.55 -6.82
CA GLU A 27 8.45 -7.15 -6.80
C GLU A 27 6.92 -7.07 -6.92
N GLY A 28 6.22 -7.15 -5.79
CA GLY A 28 4.81 -6.84 -5.71
C GLY A 28 4.62 -5.41 -6.25
N PRO A 29 3.49 -5.10 -6.89
CA PRO A 29 3.30 -3.80 -7.52
C PRO A 29 3.61 -2.69 -6.50
N GLU A 30 4.60 -1.88 -6.83
CA GLU A 30 4.97 -0.75 -5.97
C GLU A 30 3.80 0.22 -5.88
N THR A 31 3.50 0.65 -4.66
CA THR A 31 2.54 1.73 -4.44
C THR A 31 3.12 3.04 -4.97
N LEU A 32 2.26 3.91 -5.47
CA LEU A 32 2.68 5.23 -5.94
C LEU A 32 3.10 6.08 -4.74
N ALA A 33 4.31 6.64 -4.81
CA ALA A 33 4.85 7.50 -3.76
C ALA A 33 4.21 8.91 -3.72
N GLY A 34 3.44 9.27 -4.76
CA GLY A 34 2.73 10.54 -4.86
C GLY A 34 1.69 10.52 -5.98
N PRO A 35 0.83 11.57 -6.06
CA PRO A 35 -0.25 11.62 -7.02
C PRO A 35 0.26 11.77 -8.46
N ILE A 36 -0.42 11.08 -9.39
CA ILE A 36 -0.23 11.27 -10.83
C ILE A 36 -0.58 12.73 -11.16
N GLY A 37 0.30 13.41 -11.90
CA GLY A 37 0.12 14.84 -12.21
C GLY A 37 0.40 15.80 -11.05
N GLY A 38 0.85 15.31 -9.90
CA GLY A 38 1.33 16.14 -8.79
C GLY A 38 0.23 16.85 -7.98
N GLU A 39 -1.04 16.53 -8.22
CA GLU A 39 -2.18 17.11 -7.50
C GLU A 39 -2.93 16.04 -6.70
N GLU A 40 -3.13 16.29 -5.40
CA GLU A 40 -3.95 15.44 -4.52
C GLU A 40 -5.44 15.67 -4.82
N ASN A 41 -5.98 14.92 -5.77
CA ASN A 41 -7.39 14.95 -6.14
C ASN A 41 -8.18 13.77 -5.51
N ASP A 42 -9.49 13.75 -5.73
CA ASP A 42 -10.36 12.70 -5.15
C ASP A 42 -9.87 11.28 -5.53
N TYR A 43 -9.43 11.05 -6.77
CA TYR A 43 -8.90 9.75 -7.21
C TYR A 43 -7.60 9.34 -6.52
N TRP A 44 -6.75 10.30 -6.15
CA TRP A 44 -5.57 10.03 -5.32
C TRP A 44 -5.98 9.58 -3.92
N TYR A 45 -7.01 10.20 -3.33
CA TYR A 45 -7.51 9.82 -2.01
C TYR A 45 -8.22 8.47 -2.03
N ASP A 46 -8.97 8.17 -3.09
CA ASP A 46 -9.59 6.87 -3.32
C ASP A 46 -8.51 5.78 -3.45
N TYR A 47 -7.48 6.00 -4.28
CA TYR A 47 -6.32 5.11 -4.35
C TYR A 47 -5.69 4.86 -2.97
N LEU A 48 -5.43 5.91 -2.17
CA LEU A 48 -4.90 5.74 -0.82
C LEU A 48 -5.88 5.02 0.14
N ALA A 49 -7.18 5.07 -0.11
CA ALA A 49 -8.17 4.33 0.67
C ALA A 49 -8.11 2.84 0.32
N ASP A 50 -8.08 2.49 -0.96
CA ASP A 50 -7.99 1.11 -1.45
C ASP A 50 -6.73 0.42 -0.91
N ILE A 51 -5.59 1.11 -0.93
CA ILE A 51 -4.33 0.61 -0.35
C ILE A 51 -4.46 0.29 1.15
N ARG A 52 -5.21 1.12 1.90
CA ARG A 52 -5.43 0.89 3.34
C ARG A 52 -6.44 -0.23 3.59
N GLU A 53 -7.42 -0.39 2.72
CA GLU A 53 -8.38 -1.49 2.80
C GLU A 53 -7.67 -2.83 2.54
N ALA A 54 -6.92 -2.94 1.44
CA ALA A 54 -6.13 -4.13 1.12
C ALA A 54 -5.13 -4.50 2.25
N GLN A 55 -4.51 -3.51 2.91
CA GLN A 55 -3.64 -3.76 4.07
C GLN A 55 -4.41 -4.31 5.27
N GLN A 56 -5.61 -3.77 5.55
CA GLN A 56 -6.45 -4.25 6.64
C GLN A 56 -6.97 -5.66 6.39
N GLU A 57 -7.32 -5.98 5.15
CA GLU A 57 -7.74 -7.33 4.73
C GLU A 57 -6.59 -8.32 4.86
N LEU A 58 -5.40 -8.00 4.34
CA LEU A 58 -4.20 -8.81 4.51
C LEU A 58 -3.93 -9.12 6.00
N ASP A 59 -3.96 -8.10 6.87
CA ASP A 59 -3.75 -8.30 8.32
C ASP A 59 -4.80 -9.26 8.92
N SER A 60 -6.05 -9.13 8.47
CA SER A 60 -7.19 -9.96 8.86
C SER A 60 -6.99 -11.41 8.42
N ASP A 61 -6.53 -11.62 7.20
CA ASP A 61 -6.39 -12.93 6.58
C ASP A 61 -5.16 -13.67 7.08
N LEU A 62 -4.04 -12.97 7.25
CA LEU A 62 -2.86 -13.52 7.92
C LEU A 62 -3.16 -13.91 9.36
N ALA A 63 -4.06 -13.20 10.05
CA ALA A 63 -4.49 -13.58 11.40
C ALA A 63 -5.38 -14.84 11.41
N ARG A 64 -6.02 -15.18 10.29
CA ARG A 64 -6.85 -16.38 10.12
C ARG A 64 -6.14 -17.56 9.44
N ALA A 65 -5.01 -17.31 8.77
CA ALA A 65 -4.23 -18.31 8.07
C ALA A 65 -3.85 -19.48 9.00
N THR A 66 -4.09 -20.70 8.53
CA THR A 66 -3.86 -21.92 9.31
C THR A 66 -2.68 -22.74 8.81
N ASP A 67 -2.30 -22.55 7.54
CA ASP A 67 -1.14 -23.16 6.93
C ASP A 67 -0.32 -22.13 6.09
N PRO A 68 0.89 -22.49 5.64
CA PRO A 68 1.71 -21.60 4.82
C PRO A 68 1.08 -21.23 3.48
N GLU A 69 0.26 -22.11 2.92
CA GLU A 69 -0.46 -21.88 1.67
C GLU A 69 -1.51 -20.77 1.83
N ASP A 70 -2.29 -20.77 2.91
CA ASP A 70 -3.25 -19.70 3.26
C ASP A 70 -2.55 -18.33 3.32
N ALA A 71 -1.38 -18.28 3.98
CA ALA A 71 -0.63 -17.03 4.10
C ALA A 71 -0.09 -16.56 2.75
N ARG A 72 0.37 -17.48 1.89
CA ARG A 72 0.82 -17.14 0.54
C ARG A 72 -0.33 -16.60 -0.30
N ASP A 73 -1.49 -17.25 -0.27
CA ASP A 73 -2.65 -16.83 -1.04
C ASP A 73 -3.14 -15.43 -0.59
N ALA A 74 -3.12 -15.12 0.71
CA ALA A 74 -3.43 -13.78 1.21
C ALA A 74 -2.44 -12.70 0.70
N TRP A 75 -1.14 -13.02 0.62
CA TRP A 75 -0.16 -12.11 0.01
C TRP A 75 -0.38 -11.95 -1.50
N ASP A 76 -0.69 -13.03 -2.22
CA ASP A 76 -0.94 -12.99 -3.66
C ASP A 76 -2.19 -12.14 -3.98
N GLU A 77 -3.26 -12.26 -3.18
CA GLU A 77 -4.47 -11.43 -3.28
C GLU A 77 -4.15 -9.96 -2.99
N TYR A 78 -3.45 -9.68 -1.90
CA TYR A 78 -2.99 -8.32 -1.58
C TYR A 78 -2.23 -7.67 -2.75
N TYR A 79 -1.28 -8.39 -3.37
CA TYR A 79 -0.56 -7.87 -4.52
C TYR A 79 -1.45 -7.67 -5.76
N GLY A 80 -2.47 -8.51 -5.96
CA GLY A 80 -3.50 -8.30 -6.98
C GLY A 80 -4.24 -6.97 -6.78
N GLU A 81 -4.73 -6.74 -5.56
CA GLU A 81 -5.48 -5.52 -5.20
C GLU A 81 -4.65 -4.25 -5.36
N LEU A 82 -3.35 -4.29 -5.00
CA LEU A 82 -2.44 -3.17 -5.24
C LEU A 82 -2.28 -2.86 -6.74
N ALA A 83 -2.22 -3.89 -7.59
CA ALA A 83 -2.10 -3.72 -9.04
C ALA A 83 -3.38 -3.12 -9.64
N ASP A 84 -4.53 -3.61 -9.21
CA ASP A 84 -5.85 -3.15 -9.68
C ASP A 84 -6.11 -1.71 -9.23
N ALA A 85 -5.91 -1.38 -7.96
CA ALA A 85 -6.05 -0.01 -7.46
C ALA A 85 -5.14 0.98 -8.22
N ARG A 86 -3.89 0.57 -8.54
CA ARG A 86 -2.98 1.39 -9.33
C ARG A 86 -3.47 1.55 -10.78
N SER A 87 -3.95 0.47 -11.38
CA SER A 87 -4.47 0.47 -12.76
C SER A 87 -5.70 1.38 -12.87
N ASP A 88 -6.63 1.28 -11.93
CA ASP A 88 -7.86 2.07 -11.89
C ASP A 88 -7.56 3.56 -11.70
N TYR A 89 -6.69 3.90 -10.74
CA TYR A 89 -6.25 5.27 -10.55
C TYR A 89 -5.57 5.84 -11.81
N ALA A 90 -4.65 5.08 -12.41
CA ALA A 90 -4.00 5.49 -13.65
C ALA A 90 -4.99 5.65 -14.82
N GLY A 91 -6.02 4.79 -14.89
CA GLY A 91 -7.11 4.86 -15.84
C GLY A 91 -7.92 6.15 -15.70
N GLU A 92 -8.38 6.45 -14.49
CA GLU A 92 -9.13 7.68 -14.19
C GLU A 92 -8.31 8.93 -14.54
N MET A 93 -7.02 8.95 -14.23
CA MET A 93 -6.14 10.07 -14.58
C MET A 93 -5.95 10.20 -16.10
N ALA A 94 -5.76 9.08 -16.79
CA ALA A 94 -5.59 9.05 -18.24
C ALA A 94 -6.84 9.53 -19.00
N GLU A 95 -8.04 9.18 -18.52
CA GLU A 95 -9.30 9.68 -19.07
C GLU A 95 -9.45 11.21 -18.96
N ARG A 96 -8.80 11.81 -17.96
CA ARG A 96 -8.74 13.26 -17.74
C ARG A 96 -7.58 13.94 -18.48
N GLY A 97 -6.82 13.19 -19.27
CA GLY A 97 -5.68 13.69 -20.03
C GLY A 97 -4.41 13.90 -19.19
N ILE A 98 -4.40 13.43 -17.94
CA ILE A 98 -3.26 13.49 -17.05
C ILE A 98 -2.56 12.13 -17.08
N ARG A 99 -1.28 12.12 -17.40
CA ARG A 99 -0.48 10.88 -17.43
C ARG A 99 0.75 11.07 -16.57
N ASP A 100 1.28 9.97 -16.05
CA ASP A 100 2.63 9.97 -15.48
C ASP A 100 3.63 10.36 -16.56
N GLY A 101 4.04 11.62 -16.51
CA GLY A 101 5.21 12.09 -17.22
C GLY A 101 6.43 11.67 -16.42
N ILE A 102 7.08 10.57 -16.78
CA ILE A 102 8.51 10.45 -16.47
C ILE A 102 9.21 11.54 -17.27
N VAL A 103 9.42 12.71 -16.66
CA VAL A 103 10.37 13.70 -17.17
C VAL A 103 11.74 13.22 -16.74
N ILE A 104 12.42 12.50 -17.63
CA ILE A 104 13.88 12.43 -17.58
C ILE A 104 14.35 13.81 -18.07
N TRP A 105 14.58 14.75 -17.14
CA TRP A 105 15.19 16.01 -17.49
C TRP A 105 16.60 15.71 -17.97
N GLY A 106 16.82 15.86 -19.28
CA GLY A 106 18.15 16.08 -19.82
C GLY A 106 18.72 17.32 -19.16
N GLY A 107 19.69 17.09 -18.27
CA GLY A 107 20.62 18.11 -17.87
C GLY A 107 21.79 18.09 -18.81
N ASP A 108 21.67 18.88 -19.87
CA ASP A 108 22.79 19.30 -20.69
C ASP A 108 23.62 20.31 -19.87
N GLU A 109 24.88 19.99 -19.55
CA GLU A 109 26.11 20.81 -19.75
C GLU A 109 27.36 19.89 -19.73
#